data_AF-A0A0G1PC62-F1
#
_entry.id   AF-A0A0G1PC62-F1
#
_cell.length_a   1.000
_cell.length_b   1.000
_cell.length_c   1.000
_cell.angle_alpha   90.00
_cell.angle_beta   90.00
_cell.angle_gamma   90.00
#
_symmetry.space_group_name_H-M   'P 1'
#
loop_
_entity.id
_entity.type
_entity.pdbx_description
1 polymer ?
#
loop_
_entity_poly.entity_id
_entity_poly.type
_entity_poly.pdbx_seq_one_letter_code
_entity_poly.pdbx_strand_id
1 'polypeptide(L)'
;MNDFFIRNKKITFLERPVSIEERQIADVMETYSKAHREQNLPLLISLFHKDARIDSFVAGGTVSLDEYIDVTRRTFSHLTRIVFRDLLIQVRVESKYHADLKTLSTK
;
A
#
# COMPACT_ATOMS: atom_id res chain seq x y z
N MET A 1 4.60 8.92 -28.10
CA MET A 1 3.86 7.77 -27.55
C MET A 1 3.04 8.31 -26.37
N ASN A 2 1.71 8.15 -26.42
CA ASN A 2 0.69 8.94 -25.72
C ASN A 2 0.84 9.15 -24.20
N ASP A 3 1.00 10.42 -23.80
CA ASP A 3 0.79 10.93 -22.43
C ASP A 3 -0.66 10.80 -21.92
N PHE A 4 -1.57 10.35 -22.79
CA PHE A 4 -2.98 10.14 -22.49
C PHE A 4 -3.23 9.02 -21.45
N PHE A 5 -2.29 8.07 -21.30
CA PHE A 5 -2.41 6.98 -20.31
C PHE A 5 -2.00 7.37 -18.88
N ILE A 6 -1.41 8.56 -18.68
CA ILE A 6 -0.91 8.98 -17.35
C ILE A 6 -2.01 9.65 -16.51
N ARG A 7 -3.16 10.04 -17.09
CA ARG A 7 -4.16 10.88 -16.40
C ARG A 7 -5.34 10.17 -15.73
N ASN A 8 -5.48 8.85 -15.84
CA ASN A 8 -6.56 8.14 -15.13
C ASN A 8 -6.00 7.38 -13.93
N LYS A 9 -6.13 7.96 -12.74
CA LYS A 9 -6.08 7.24 -11.45
C LYS A 9 -7.08 6.08 -11.53
N LYS A 10 -6.61 4.86 -11.79
CA LYS A 10 -7.45 3.64 -11.81
C LYS A 10 -7.32 2.89 -10.49
N ILE A 11 -7.58 3.58 -9.38
CA ILE A 11 -7.85 2.90 -8.12
C ILE A 11 -9.34 2.60 -8.13
N THR A 12 -9.68 1.31 -8.15
CA THR A 12 -11.08 0.87 -8.13
C THR A 12 -11.45 0.55 -6.69
N PHE A 13 -12.40 1.31 -6.14
CA PHE A 13 -13.02 1.01 -4.87
C PHE A 13 -14.24 0.12 -5.12
N LEU A 14 -14.32 -1.04 -4.44
CA LEU A 14 -15.39 -2.00 -4.63
C LEU A 14 -16.69 -1.59 -3.95
N GLU A 15 -16.60 -0.99 -2.77
CA GLU A 15 -17.74 -0.70 -1.92
C GLU A 15 -17.99 0.82 -1.83
N ARG A 16 -19.25 1.20 -1.57
CA ARG A 16 -19.68 2.60 -1.43
C ARG A 16 -20.54 2.72 -0.16
N PRO A 17 -20.37 3.79 0.64
CA PRO A 17 -19.40 4.88 0.47
C PRO A 17 -17.96 4.40 0.71
N VAL A 18 -17.00 5.01 0.00
CA VAL A 18 -15.56 4.70 0.18
C VAL A 18 -15.12 5.18 1.55
N SER A 19 -14.56 4.28 2.35
CA SER A 19 -14.10 4.53 3.72
C SER A 19 -12.90 5.48 3.76
N ILE A 20 -12.60 6.02 4.94
CA ILE A 20 -11.42 6.88 5.14
C ILE A 20 -10.14 6.04 4.97
N GLU A 21 -10.14 4.82 5.51
CA GLU A 21 -9.03 3.87 5.44
C GLU A 21 -8.73 3.47 3.99
N GLU A 22 -9.76 3.20 3.19
CA GLU A 22 -9.58 2.88 1.77
C GLU A 22 -8.90 4.03 1.02
N ARG A 23 -9.27 5.29 1.32
CA ARG A 23 -8.63 6.48 0.74
C ARG A 23 -7.19 6.64 1.20
N GLN A 24 -6.92 6.43 2.48
CA GLN A 24 -5.55 6.51 3.00
C GLN A 24 -4.63 5.49 2.34
N ILE A 25 -5.09 4.25 2.14
CA ILE A 25 -4.33 3.22 1.42
C ILE A 25 -4.09 3.67 -0.03
N ALA A 26 -5.13 4.18 -0.71
CA ALA A 26 -5.00 4.70 -2.06
C ALA A 26 -3.93 5.80 -2.16
N ASP A 27 -3.93 6.76 -1.23
CA ASP A 27 -2.97 7.86 -1.18
C ASP A 27 -1.53 7.37 -0.93
N VAL A 28 -1.35 6.36 -0.07
CA VAL A 28 -0.03 5.71 0.14
C VAL A 28 0.48 5.07 -1.15
N MET A 29 -0.37 4.36 -1.89
CA MET A 29 0.02 3.70 -3.14
C MET A 29 0.36 4.68 -4.26
N GLU A 30 -0.34 5.81 -4.32
CA GLU A 30 0.01 6.92 -5.22
C GLU A 30 1.35 7.54 -4.84
N THR A 31 1.58 7.76 -3.54
CA THR A 31 2.84 8.34 -3.04
C THR A 31 4.02 7.41 -3.28
N TYR A 32 3.83 6.09 -3.12
CA TYR A 32 4.83 5.07 -3.46
C TYR A 32 5.24 5.15 -4.93
N SER A 33 4.25 5.26 -5.83
CA SER A 33 4.48 5.38 -7.27
C SER A 33 5.20 6.68 -7.63
N LYS A 34 4.85 7.79 -6.95
CA LYS A 34 5.50 9.08 -7.09
C LYS A 34 6.97 9.01 -6.66
N ALA A 35 7.27 8.40 -5.52
CA ALA A 35 8.62 8.28 -4.99
C ALA A 35 9.57 7.61 -5.99
N HIS A 36 9.13 6.52 -6.66
CA HIS A 36 9.93 5.86 -7.70
C HIS A 36 10.12 6.73 -8.96
N ARG A 37 9.05 7.38 -9.42
CA ARG A 37 9.11 8.26 -10.60
C ARG A 37 10.07 9.43 -10.39
N GLU A 38 10.09 9.99 -9.18
CA GLU A 38 10.92 11.14 -8.82
C GLU A 38 12.30 10.73 -8.29
N GLN A 39 12.61 9.43 -8.23
CA GLN A 39 13.84 8.92 -7.60
C GLN A 39 14.05 9.46 -6.18
N ASN A 40 12.95 9.61 -5.44
CA ASN A 40 12.93 10.15 -4.08
C ASN A 40 12.94 9.01 -3.05
N LEU A 41 14.13 8.50 -2.76
CA LEU A 41 14.32 7.43 -1.79
C LEU A 41 13.85 7.81 -0.37
N PRO A 42 14.15 9.01 0.17
CA PRO A 42 13.62 9.40 1.47
C PRO A 42 12.08 9.34 1.56
N LEU A 43 11.38 9.78 0.51
CA LEU A 43 9.92 9.68 0.45
C LEU A 43 9.47 8.22 0.46
N LEU A 44 10.09 7.35 -0.34
CA LEU A 44 9.78 5.93 -0.35
C LEU A 44 9.93 5.31 1.04
N ILE A 45 11.03 5.59 1.73
CA ILE A 45 11.33 5.07 3.07
C ILE A 45 10.28 5.54 4.08
N SER A 46 9.84 6.80 3.99
CA SER A 46 8.85 7.36 4.92
C SER A 46 7.48 6.69 4.89
N LEU A 47 7.18 5.89 3.86
CA LEU A 47 5.92 5.16 3.72
C LEU A 47 5.87 3.89 4.58
N PHE A 48 7.00 3.45 5.14
CA PHE A 48 7.07 2.25 5.95
C PHE A 48 7.06 2.59 7.44
N HIS A 49 6.35 1.78 8.23
CA HIS A 49 6.48 1.82 9.68
C HIS A 49 7.90 1.40 10.07
N LYS A 50 8.47 2.03 11.11
CA LYS A 50 9.85 1.77 11.56
C LYS A 50 10.13 0.28 11.86
N ASP A 51 9.12 -0.43 12.37
CA ASP A 51 9.21 -1.84 12.76
C ASP A 51 8.67 -2.78 11.66
N ALA A 52 8.58 -2.32 10.40
CA ALA A 52 8.03 -3.11 9.31
C ALA A 52 8.87 -4.37 9.03
N ARG A 53 8.15 -5.46 8.72
CA ARG A 53 8.69 -6.69 8.17
C ARG A 53 8.22 -6.79 6.73
N ILE A 54 9.15 -6.87 5.79
CA ILE A 54 8.90 -6.70 4.36
C ILE A 54 9.29 -7.98 3.64
N ASP A 55 8.34 -8.61 2.96
CA ASP A 55 8.63 -9.72 2.05
C ASP A 55 9.27 -9.16 0.78
N SER A 56 10.59 -9.39 0.65
CA SER A 56 11.38 -8.87 -0.45
C SER A 56 11.94 -10.01 -1.27
N PHE A 57 11.50 -10.10 -2.53
CA PHE A 57 12.04 -11.06 -3.49
C PHE A 57 13.53 -10.81 -3.75
N VAL A 58 13.94 -9.53 -3.82
CA VAL A 58 15.33 -9.14 -4.08
C VAL A 58 16.24 -9.48 -2.91
N ALA A 59 15.71 -9.46 -1.68
CA ALA A 59 16.44 -9.88 -0.49
C ALA A 59 16.34 -11.40 -0.21
N GLY A 60 15.52 -12.13 -0.97
CA GLY A 60 15.34 -13.58 -0.82
C GLY A 60 14.48 -14.00 0.37
N GLY A 61 13.67 -13.11 0.96
CA GLY A 61 12.80 -13.44 2.09
C GLY A 61 12.21 -12.22 2.82
N THR A 62 11.64 -12.47 3.99
CA THR A 62 11.14 -11.43 4.89
C THR A 62 12.30 -10.75 5.61
N VAL A 63 12.43 -9.44 5.44
CA VAL A 63 13.51 -8.62 6.00
C VAL A 63 12.98 -7.47 6.84
N SER A 64 13.85 -6.88 7.66
CA SER A 64 13.57 -5.63 8.38
C SER A 64 13.55 -4.44 7.41
N LEU A 65 13.03 -3.30 7.89
CA LEU A 65 13.06 -2.07 7.11
C LEU A 65 14.49 -1.63 6.76
N ASP A 66 15.44 -1.71 7.69
CA ASP A 66 16.84 -1.31 7.44
C ASP A 66 17.48 -2.18 6.35
N GLU A 67 17.30 -3.51 6.42
CA GLU A 67 17.78 -4.43 5.38
C GLU A 67 17.12 -4.16 4.03
N TYR A 68 15.81 -3.88 4.01
CA TYR A 68 15.11 -3.50 2.79
C TYR A 68 15.66 -2.19 2.20
N ILE A 69 15.95 -1.19 3.04
CA ILE A 69 16.54 0.09 2.63
C ILE A 69 17.92 -0.14 2.00
N ASP A 70 18.76 -0.96 2.62
CA ASP A 70 20.11 -1.25 2.12
C ASP A 70 20.10 -1.90 0.75
N VAL A 71 19.20 -2.87 0.53
CA VAL A 71 19.00 -3.50 -0.78
C VAL A 71 18.42 -2.49 -1.77
N THR A 72 17.39 -1.75 -1.36
CA THR A 72 16.71 -0.77 -2.21
C THR A 72 17.68 0.31 -2.67
N ARG A 73 18.56 0.84 -1.81
CA ARG A 73 19.58 1.84 -2.18
C ARG A 73 20.44 1.42 -3.37
N ARG A 74 20.73 0.13 -3.51
CA ARG A 74 21.57 -0.42 -4.58
C ARG A 74 20.81 -0.56 -5.90
N THR A 75 19.49 -0.76 -5.84
CA THR A 75 18.67 -1.09 -7.01
C THR A 75 17.73 0.04 -7.43
N PHE A 76 17.50 1.03 -6.57
CA PHE A 76 16.45 2.05 -6.75
C PHE A 76 16.64 2.89 -8.01
N SER A 77 17.89 3.22 -8.35
CA SER A 77 18.24 3.94 -9.58
C SER A 77 17.90 3.18 -10.86
N HIS A 78 17.75 1.86 -10.79
CA HIS A 78 17.35 1.03 -11.93
C HIS A 78 15.83 0.97 -12.11
N LEU A 79 15.04 1.36 -11.10
CA LEU A 79 13.58 1.35 -11.11
C LEU A 79 13.03 2.74 -11.43
N THR A 80 12.94 3.07 -12.72
CA THR A 80 12.52 4.42 -13.18
C THR A 80 11.00 4.61 -13.23
N ARG A 81 10.22 3.54 -13.26
CA ARG A 81 8.75 3.61 -13.33
C ARG A 81 8.08 2.36 -12.78
N ILE A 82 7.15 2.55 -11.85
CA ILE A 82 6.22 1.53 -11.37
C ILE A 82 4.80 1.93 -11.77
N VAL A 83 4.01 0.96 -12.22
CA VAL A 83 2.59 1.14 -12.58
C VAL A 83 1.79 0.00 -11.96
N PHE A 84 0.91 0.34 -11.02
CA PHE A 84 -0.12 -0.59 -10.54
C PHE A 84 -1.29 -0.58 -11.51
N ARG A 85 -1.64 -1.76 -12.04
CA ARG A 85 -2.86 -1.95 -12.84
C ARG A 85 -3.84 -2.74 -11.99
N ASP A 86 -5.09 -2.27 -11.98
CA ASP A 86 -6.21 -2.96 -11.32
C ASP A 86 -6.00 -3.17 -9.81
N LEU A 87 -5.49 -2.14 -9.13
CA LEU A 87 -5.33 -2.16 -7.67
C LEU A 87 -6.71 -2.25 -7.00
N LEU A 88 -6.89 -3.33 -6.24
CA LEU A 88 -8.06 -3.58 -5.43
C LEU A 88 -7.78 -3.23 -3.97
N ILE A 89 -8.61 -2.39 -3.37
CA ILE A 89 -8.53 -2.05 -1.95
C ILE A 89 -9.79 -2.58 -1.27
N GLN A 90 -9.60 -3.37 -0.21
CA GLN A 90 -10.67 -3.87 0.66
C GLN A 90 -10.21 -3.74 2.11
N VAL A 91 -11.03 -3.07 2.93
CA VAL A 91 -10.77 -2.93 4.37
C VAL A 91 -11.80 -3.78 5.11
N ARG A 92 -11.33 -4.77 5.89
CA ARG A 92 -12.21 -5.52 6.79
C ARG A 92 -12.34 -4.75 8.09
N VAL A 93 -13.53 -4.19 8.34
CA VAL A 93 -13.86 -3.67 9.66
C VAL A 93 -14.26 -4.85 10.54
N GLU A 94 -13.48 -5.18 11.56
CA GLU A 94 -13.93 -6.12 12.58
C GLU A 94 -15.11 -5.49 13.31
N SER A 95 -16.31 -5.95 12.98
CA SER A 95 -17.53 -5.65 13.71
C SER A 95 -17.36 -6.10 15.17
N LYS A 96 -17.18 -5.14 16.08
CA LYS A 96 -17.24 -5.38 17.53
C LYS A 96 -18.63 -5.85 18.01
N TYR A 97 -19.62 -5.99 17.13
CA TYR A 97 -21.01 -6.29 17.50
C TYR A 97 -21.36 -7.79 17.51
N HIS A 98 -20.42 -8.70 17.23
CA HIS A 98 -20.72 -10.14 17.33
C HIS A 98 -20.72 -10.72 18.75
N ALA A 99 -20.40 -9.93 19.77
CA ALA A 99 -20.42 -10.37 21.17
C ALA A 99 -21.83 -10.35 21.82
N ASP A 100 -22.77 -9.54 21.33
CA ASP A 100 -24.03 -9.29 22.05
C ASP A 100 -25.22 -10.15 21.62
N LEU A 101 -25.11 -10.94 20.54
CA LEU A 101 -26.23 -11.79 20.08
C LEU A 101 -26.33 -13.14 20.81
N LYS A 102 -25.33 -13.51 21.62
CA LYS A 102 -25.42 -14.72 22.46
C LYS A 102 -26.04 -14.49 23.83
N THR A 103 -26.19 -13.23 24.28
CA THR A 103 -26.74 -12.89 25.60
C THR A 103 -28.23 -12.49 25.57
N LEU A 104 -28.82 -12.31 24.39
CA LEU A 104 -30.24 -11.94 24.21
C LEU A 104 -31.17 -13.12 23.91
N SER A 105 -30.66 -14.35 23.79
CA SER A 105 -31.46 -15.57 23.54
C SER A 105 -31.70 -16.43 24.79
N THR A 106 -31.54 -15.86 25.99
CA THR A 106 -31.96 -16.48 27.26
C THR A 106 -32.51 -15.40 28.17
N LYS A 107 -33.77 -15.02 27.94
CA LYS A 107 -34.70 -14.54 28.96
C LYS A 107 -36.12 -14.68 28.44
#